data_AF-A0A365XR77-F1
#
_entry.id   AF-A0A365XR77-F1
#
_cell.length_a   1.000
_cell.length_b   1.000
_cell.length_c   1.000
_cell.angle_alpha   90.00
_cell.angle_beta   90.00
_cell.angle_gamma   90.00
#
_symmetry.space_group_name_H-M   'P 1'
#
loop_
_entity.id
_entity.type
_entity.pdbx_description
1 polymer ?
#
loop_
_entity_poly.entity_id
_entity_poly.type
_entity_poly.pdbx_seq_one_letter_code
_entity_poly.pdbx_strand_id
1 'polypeptide(L)'
;MFTGFFSSSLQRRFCEGFLFYPIRRLRQYGGFIFKQYKTKSGIKTLLDNQRQLFDFNGYYAAELARQIKDRAVPHAERLSRKLEALYVASRQEMKQHAVIFMEFNDVIISYYRELSTYRSVVLESLEKELKPALKIKADETMLQAFRPDYHGNVREVMKAFVKESNTTARFLQKCVDNDNNINDICADRKMQDLINCIKEMSLIQRGMVTLLQHWEDQQRLNGLQMYYN
;
A
#
# COMPACT_ATOMS: atom_id res chain seq x y z
N MET A 1 -27.53 -29.10 -27.17
CA MET A 1 -28.61 -29.38 -26.21
C MET A 1 -28.37 -28.55 -24.96
N PHE A 2 -29.13 -27.49 -24.75
CA PHE A 2 -29.18 -26.75 -23.48
C PHE A 2 -30.44 -27.22 -22.75
N THR A 3 -30.26 -27.80 -21.57
CA THR A 3 -31.32 -28.36 -20.74
C THR A 3 -32.21 -27.26 -20.17
N GLY A 4 -33.52 -27.37 -20.43
CA GLY A 4 -34.54 -26.40 -20.01
C GLY A 4 -34.82 -26.43 -18.51
N PHE A 5 -34.10 -25.61 -17.75
CA PHE A 5 -34.33 -25.40 -16.31
C PHE A 5 -35.24 -24.22 -15.97
N PHE A 6 -35.69 -23.45 -16.95
CA PHE A 6 -36.71 -22.42 -16.74
C PHE A 6 -37.96 -22.81 -17.51
N SER A 7 -39.02 -23.17 -16.78
CA SER A 7 -40.33 -23.37 -17.41
C SER A 7 -40.73 -22.09 -18.14
N SER A 8 -41.25 -22.22 -19.36
CA SER A 8 -41.69 -21.09 -20.18
C SER A 8 -42.72 -20.20 -19.47
N SER A 9 -43.40 -20.73 -18.45
CA SER A 9 -44.29 -20.00 -17.55
C SER A 9 -43.56 -19.06 -16.58
N LEU A 10 -42.35 -19.43 -16.11
CA LEU A 10 -41.52 -18.60 -15.23
C LEU A 10 -40.87 -17.45 -16.01
N GLN A 11 -40.44 -17.72 -17.24
CA GLN A 11 -39.99 -16.67 -18.18
C GLN A 11 -41.13 -15.71 -18.55
N ARG A 12 -42.36 -16.20 -18.79
CA ARG A 12 -43.54 -15.34 -19.03
C ARG A 12 -43.86 -14.44 -17.85
N ARG A 13 -43.90 -14.97 -16.62
CA ARG A 13 -44.10 -14.16 -15.40
C ARG A 13 -42.99 -13.12 -15.18
N PHE A 14 -41.75 -13.44 -15.54
CA PHE A 14 -40.65 -12.47 -15.49
C PHE A 14 -40.85 -11.34 -16.52
N CYS A 15 -41.40 -11.65 -17.69
CA CYS A 15 -41.67 -10.69 -18.78
C CYS A 15 -42.99 -9.91 -18.63
N GLU A 16 -43.94 -10.36 -17.81
CA GLU A 16 -45.22 -9.65 -17.56
C GLU A 16 -45.05 -8.29 -16.86
N GLY A 17 -43.88 -8.02 -16.27
CA GLY A 17 -43.51 -6.71 -15.74
C GLY A 17 -42.84 -5.77 -16.76
N PHE A 18 -42.60 -6.22 -17.99
CA PHE A 18 -41.90 -5.49 -19.03
C PHE A 18 -42.85 -5.08 -20.15
N LEU A 19 -43.09 -3.78 -20.30
CA LEU A 19 -43.61 -3.23 -21.54
C LEU A 19 -42.54 -3.39 -22.62
N PHE A 20 -42.63 -4.47 -23.40
CA PHE A 20 -41.81 -4.67 -24.59
C PHE A 20 -42.18 -3.61 -25.64
N TYR A 21 -41.40 -2.53 -25.69
CA TYR A 21 -41.45 -1.62 -26.83
C TYR A 21 -40.73 -2.27 -28.03
N PRO A 22 -41.34 -2.29 -29.23
CA PRO A 22 -40.70 -2.84 -30.40
C PRO A 22 -39.38 -2.10 -30.68
N ILE A 23 -38.31 -2.89 -30.81
CA ILE A 23 -36.88 -2.52 -30.82
C ILE A 23 -36.53 -1.42 -31.85
N ARG A 24 -37.38 -1.18 -32.85
CA ARG A 24 -37.13 -0.18 -33.91
C ARG A 24 -37.19 1.29 -33.44
N ARG A 25 -37.81 1.61 -32.30
CA ARG A 25 -37.93 3.02 -31.83
C ARG A 25 -36.98 3.41 -30.70
N LEU A 26 -36.23 2.47 -30.11
CA LEU A 26 -35.33 2.76 -28.99
C LEU A 26 -34.12 3.64 -29.38
N ARG A 27 -33.70 3.64 -30.65
CA ARG A 27 -32.62 4.52 -31.13
C ARG A 27 -32.98 6.01 -31.14
N GLN A 28 -34.27 6.38 -31.14
CA GLN A 28 -34.71 7.78 -31.14
C GLN A 28 -34.69 8.42 -29.74
N TYR A 29 -34.61 7.62 -28.68
CA TYR A 29 -34.56 8.10 -27.30
C TYR A 29 -33.19 7.74 -26.71
N GLY A 30 -32.15 8.41 -27.19
CA GLY A 30 -30.72 8.19 -26.91
C GLY A 30 -30.25 8.33 -25.46
N GLY A 31 -31.08 7.97 -24.48
CA GLY A 31 -30.75 7.98 -23.06
C GLY A 31 -31.82 7.39 -22.14
N PHE A 32 -32.89 6.77 -22.65
CA PHE A 32 -34.03 6.35 -21.80
C PHE A 32 -34.40 4.87 -21.97
N ILE A 33 -33.52 3.98 -21.50
CA ILE A 33 -33.98 2.70 -20.92
C ILE A 33 -33.94 2.84 -19.40
N PHE A 34 -34.72 3.78 -18.86
CA PHE A 34 -35.10 3.65 -17.46
C PHE A 34 -36.16 2.56 -17.40
N LYS A 35 -35.67 1.35 -17.13
CA LYS A 35 -36.44 0.22 -16.62
C LYS A 35 -37.27 0.76 -15.45
N GLN A 36 -38.53 1.13 -15.69
CA GLN A 36 -39.44 1.66 -14.68
C GLN A 36 -39.81 0.53 -13.73
N TYR A 37 -38.92 0.23 -12.79
CA TYR A 37 -39.26 -0.63 -11.67
C TYR A 37 -40.39 0.05 -10.90
N LYS A 38 -41.50 -0.67 -10.66
CA LYS A 38 -42.60 -0.18 -9.82
C LYS A 38 -42.02 0.43 -8.54
N THR A 39 -42.46 1.63 -8.15
CA THR A 39 -41.97 2.36 -6.95
C THR A 39 -42.02 1.54 -5.65
N LYS A 40 -42.84 0.48 -5.59
CA LYS A 40 -42.97 -0.44 -4.45
C LYS A 40 -42.20 -1.76 -4.59
N SER A 41 -41.42 -1.98 -5.66
CA SER A 41 -40.76 -3.26 -5.90
C SER A 41 -39.53 -3.51 -5.02
N GLY A 42 -39.07 -2.51 -4.27
CA GLY A 42 -37.82 -2.58 -3.49
C GLY A 42 -36.57 -2.72 -4.36
N ILE A 43 -36.70 -2.80 -5.69
CA ILE A 43 -35.58 -2.99 -6.63
C ILE A 43 -34.71 -1.73 -6.68
N LYS A 44 -35.30 -0.54 -6.59
CA LYS A 44 -34.53 0.70 -6.44
C LYS A 44 -33.67 0.64 -5.17
N THR A 45 -34.24 0.21 -4.05
CA THR A 45 -33.52 0.06 -2.78
C THR A 45 -32.46 -1.05 -2.84
N LEU A 46 -32.70 -2.15 -3.56
CA LEU A 46 -31.70 -3.20 -3.81
C LEU A 46 -30.57 -2.72 -4.71
N LEU A 47 -30.88 -1.97 -5.77
CA LEU A 47 -29.89 -1.36 -6.65
C LEU A 47 -29.13 -0.22 -5.97
N ASP A 48 -29.80 0.56 -5.10
CA ASP A 48 -29.20 1.61 -4.29
C ASP A 48 -28.33 1.01 -3.17
N ASN A 49 -28.73 -0.12 -2.57
CA ASN A 49 -27.92 -0.89 -1.62
C ASN A 49 -26.73 -1.59 -2.31
N GLN A 50 -26.89 -2.07 -3.55
CA GLN A 50 -25.77 -2.55 -4.39
C GLN A 50 -24.90 -1.42 -4.92
N ARG A 51 -25.39 -0.17 -4.90
CA ARG A 51 -24.68 1.06 -5.24
C ARG A 51 -23.96 1.71 -4.07
N GLN A 52 -23.82 1.03 -2.93
CA GLN A 52 -22.70 1.33 -2.04
C GLN A 52 -21.42 0.95 -2.79
N LEU A 53 -21.00 1.84 -3.70
CA LEU A 53 -19.71 1.84 -4.34
C LEU A 53 -18.71 1.89 -3.20
N PHE A 54 -18.13 0.73 -2.90
CA PHE A 54 -17.07 0.66 -1.91
C PHE A 54 -15.96 1.60 -2.39
N ASP A 55 -15.64 2.60 -1.59
CA ASP A 55 -14.58 3.55 -1.91
C ASP A 55 -13.22 2.89 -1.67
N PHE A 56 -12.78 2.13 -2.67
CA PHE A 56 -11.49 1.44 -2.65
C PHE A 56 -10.34 2.44 -2.48
N ASN A 57 -10.43 3.62 -3.10
CA ASN A 57 -9.39 4.64 -3.01
C ASN A 57 -9.28 5.20 -1.59
N GLY A 58 -10.41 5.57 -0.97
CA GLY A 58 -10.46 6.00 0.42
C GLY A 58 -9.98 4.92 1.39
N TYR A 59 -10.35 3.66 1.15
CA TYR A 59 -9.90 2.52 1.97
C TYR A 59 -8.38 2.35 1.95
N TYR A 60 -7.77 2.20 0.77
CA TYR A 60 -6.31 1.99 0.68
C TYR A 60 -5.53 3.21 1.14
N ALA A 61 -6.02 4.42 0.85
CA ALA A 61 -5.39 5.64 1.34
C ALA A 61 -5.41 5.75 2.86
N ALA A 62 -6.55 5.43 3.50
CA ALA A 62 -6.68 5.41 4.95
C ALA A 62 -5.75 4.38 5.60
N GLU A 63 -5.68 3.17 5.04
CA GLU A 63 -4.83 2.11 5.58
C GLU A 63 -3.34 2.44 5.40
N LEU A 64 -2.92 2.99 4.26
CA LEU A 64 -1.54 3.46 4.06
C LEU A 64 -1.19 4.63 4.98
N ALA A 65 -2.08 5.62 5.11
CA ALA A 65 -1.86 6.75 6.00
C ALA A 65 -1.72 6.31 7.46
N ARG A 66 -2.55 5.35 7.89
CA ARG A 66 -2.46 4.73 9.21
C ARG A 66 -1.12 4.00 9.40
N GLN A 67 -0.69 3.20 8.43
CA GLN A 67 0.61 2.51 8.53
C GLN A 67 1.80 3.49 8.57
N ILE A 68 1.75 4.59 7.81
CA ILE A 68 2.80 5.61 7.83
C ILE A 68 2.88 6.25 9.21
N LYS A 69 1.74 6.74 9.71
CA LYS A 69 1.66 7.54 10.94
C LYS A 69 1.93 6.70 12.19
N ASP A 70 1.33 5.51 12.28
CA ASP A 70 1.34 4.73 13.51
C ASP A 70 2.49 3.74 13.59
N ARG A 71 3.11 3.39 12.45
CA ARG A 71 4.18 2.38 12.38
C ARG A 71 5.44 2.90 11.72
N ALA A 72 5.38 3.29 10.44
CA ALA A 72 6.58 3.55 9.65
C ALA A 72 7.40 4.73 10.17
N VAL A 73 6.76 5.88 10.44
CA VAL A 73 7.46 7.08 10.95
C VAL A 73 8.01 6.87 12.36
N PRO A 74 7.23 6.40 13.35
CA PRO A 74 7.76 6.14 14.69
C PRO A 74 8.90 5.13 14.69
N HIS A 75 8.80 4.09 13.85
CA HIS A 75 9.81 3.06 13.75
C HIS A 75 11.09 3.55 13.08
N ALA A 76 10.97 4.35 12.02
CA ALA A 76 12.11 5.00 11.38
C ALA A 76 12.85 5.93 12.35
N GLU A 77 12.12 6.72 13.15
CA GLU A 77 12.72 7.60 14.15
C GLU A 77 13.45 6.81 15.24
N ARG A 78 12.84 5.72 15.74
CA ARG A 78 13.49 4.82 16.69
C ARG A 78 14.76 4.20 16.12
N LEU A 79 14.73 3.79 14.86
CA LEU A 79 15.86 3.20 14.16
C LEU A 79 16.99 4.21 13.95
N SER A 80 16.69 5.45 13.55
CA SER A 80 17.66 6.55 13.45
C SER A 80 18.41 6.77 14.75
N ARG A 81 17.70 6.87 15.88
CA ARG A 81 18.33 7.05 17.21
C ARG A 81 19.24 5.89 17.59
N LYS A 82 18.86 4.65 17.25
CA LYS A 82 19.70 3.46 17.49
C LYS A 82 20.97 3.48 16.64
N LEU A 83 20.88 3.89 15.37
CA LEU A 83 22.04 4.05 14.49
C LEU A 83 23.01 5.12 15.02
N GLU A 84 22.49 6.27 15.44
CA GLU A 84 23.30 7.34 16.04
C GLU A 84 23.99 6.87 17.32
N ALA A 85 23.26 6.20 18.22
CA ALA A 85 23.82 5.68 19.46
C ALA A 85 24.95 4.66 19.20
N LEU A 86 24.76 3.77 18.21
CA LEU A 86 25.76 2.79 17.84
C LEU A 86 26.98 3.45 17.19
N TYR A 87 26.79 4.46 16.34
CA TYR A 87 27.87 5.24 15.73
C TYR A 87 28.71 6.00 16.77
N VAL A 88 28.07 6.58 17.79
CA VAL A 88 28.79 7.25 18.88
C VAL A 88 29.60 6.25 19.70
N ALA A 89 29.04 5.08 20.00
CA ALA A 89 29.74 4.02 20.71
C ALA A 89 30.94 3.48 19.92
N SER A 90 30.76 3.17 18.63
CA SER A 90 31.82 2.65 17.76
C SER A 90 32.97 3.64 17.60
N ARG A 91 32.69 4.95 17.56
CA ARG A 91 33.71 6.01 17.49
C ARG A 91 34.59 6.09 18.75
N GLN A 92 34.06 5.73 19.92
CA GLN A 92 34.84 5.69 21.16
C GLN A 92 35.81 4.50 21.18
N GLU A 93 35.38 3.35 20.67
CA GLU A 93 36.17 2.11 20.59
C GLU A 93 37.21 2.13 19.44
N MET A 94 36.95 2.89 18.37
CA MET A 94 37.83 3.09 17.22
C MET A 94 39.26 3.53 17.57
N LYS A 95 39.47 4.16 18.73
CA LYS A 95 40.81 4.57 19.20
C LYS A 95 41.77 3.38 19.35
N GLN A 96 41.25 2.15 19.42
CA GLN A 96 42.03 0.94 19.67
C GLN A 96 42.17 0.03 18.42
N HIS A 97 41.23 0.08 17.46
CA HIS A 97 41.23 -0.78 16.26
C HIS A 97 40.73 -0.04 15.00
N ALA A 98 41.61 0.64 14.27
CA ALA A 98 41.18 1.59 13.22
C ALA A 98 40.58 0.96 11.94
N VAL A 99 41.04 -0.22 11.49
CA VAL A 99 40.73 -0.72 10.13
C VAL A 99 39.33 -1.35 10.03
N ILE A 100 38.97 -2.23 10.97
CA ILE A 100 37.67 -2.95 10.94
C ILE A 100 36.49 -1.98 11.15
N PHE A 101 36.71 -0.92 11.93
CA PHE A 101 35.66 0.04 12.23
C PHE A 101 35.37 1.01 11.06
N MET A 102 36.27 1.18 10.09
CA MET A 102 36.02 2.06 8.93
C MET A 102 34.86 1.54 8.09
N GLU A 103 34.92 0.27 7.65
CA GLU A 103 33.85 -0.34 6.85
C GLU A 103 32.52 -0.38 7.62
N PHE A 104 32.57 -0.70 8.91
CA PHE A 104 31.40 -0.66 9.79
C PHE A 104 30.75 0.72 9.83
N ASN A 105 31.54 1.78 10.06
CA ASN A 105 31.02 3.13 10.14
C ASN A 105 30.48 3.62 8.80
N ASP A 106 31.11 3.26 7.68
CA ASP A 106 30.62 3.61 6.35
C ASP A 106 29.25 2.99 6.08
N VAL A 107 29.06 1.72 6.45
CA VAL A 107 27.76 1.04 6.34
C VAL A 107 26.70 1.71 7.22
N ILE A 108 27.02 2.04 8.47
CA ILE A 108 26.09 2.71 9.39
C ILE A 108 25.72 4.11 8.89
N ILE A 109 26.69 4.91 8.43
CA ILE A 109 26.46 6.26 7.90
C ILE A 109 25.62 6.19 6.61
N SER A 110 25.94 5.26 5.71
CA SER A 110 25.20 5.10 4.45
C SER A 110 23.74 4.76 4.75
N TYR A 111 23.50 3.77 5.61
CA TYR A 111 22.15 3.36 5.97
C TYR A 111 21.38 4.46 6.71
N TYR A 112 22.04 5.21 7.59
CA TYR A 112 21.41 6.37 8.26
C TYR A 112 20.97 7.44 7.27
N ARG A 113 21.80 7.75 6.26
CA ARG A 113 21.45 8.72 5.21
C ARG A 113 20.26 8.25 4.40
N GLU A 114 20.30 6.99 3.97
CA GLU A 114 19.19 6.40 3.22
C GLU A 114 17.89 6.38 4.03
N LEU A 115 17.95 6.00 5.32
CA LEU A 115 16.79 6.00 6.20
C LEU A 115 16.21 7.41 6.37
N SER A 116 17.10 8.41 6.47
CA SER A 116 16.70 9.82 6.54
C SER A 116 16.01 10.26 5.26
N THR A 117 16.57 9.94 4.09
CA THR A 117 15.95 10.20 2.78
C THR A 117 14.63 9.47 2.63
N TYR A 118 14.55 8.21 3.05
CA TYR A 118 13.33 7.43 3.01
C TYR A 118 12.22 8.08 3.84
N ARG A 119 12.55 8.50 5.08
CA ARG A 119 11.61 9.20 5.96
C ARG A 119 11.15 10.53 5.35
N SER A 120 12.07 11.42 5.00
CA SER A 120 11.74 12.79 4.60
C SER A 120 11.20 12.91 3.18
N VAL A 121 11.64 12.04 2.27
CA VAL A 121 11.21 12.09 0.87
C VAL A 121 10.09 11.12 0.62
N VAL A 122 10.25 9.84 0.95
CA VAL A 122 9.26 8.81 0.55
C VAL A 122 8.03 8.85 1.45
N LEU A 123 8.20 8.77 2.77
CA LEU A 123 7.06 8.73 3.70
C LEU A 123 6.28 10.05 3.71
N GLU A 124 6.96 11.20 3.79
CA GLU A 124 6.27 12.50 3.79
C GLU A 124 5.60 12.81 2.44
N SER A 125 6.20 12.45 1.31
CA SER A 125 5.55 12.65 0.01
C SER A 125 4.33 11.75 -0.12
N LEU A 126 4.45 10.48 0.29
CA LEU A 126 3.32 9.58 0.27
C LEU A 126 2.20 10.09 1.20
N GLU A 127 2.51 10.54 2.41
CA GLU A 127 1.51 11.13 3.31
C GLU A 127 0.81 12.36 2.69
N LYS A 128 1.55 13.24 2.00
CA LYS A 128 0.98 14.41 1.29
C LYS A 128 0.05 13.99 0.17
N GLU A 129 0.43 12.99 -0.63
CA GLU A 129 -0.35 12.46 -1.73
C GLU A 129 -1.61 11.70 -1.27
N LEU A 130 -1.62 11.13 -0.06
CA LEU A 130 -2.79 10.48 0.50
C LEU A 130 -3.86 11.47 0.99
N LYS A 131 -3.49 12.71 1.36
CA LYS A 131 -4.42 13.70 1.93
C LYS A 131 -5.65 14.00 1.05
N PRO A 132 -5.53 14.16 -0.28
CA PRO A 132 -6.68 14.30 -1.17
C PRO A 132 -7.62 13.09 -1.10
N ALA A 133 -7.11 11.87 -1.20
CA ALA A 133 -7.93 10.64 -1.13
C ALA A 133 -8.71 10.50 0.18
N LEU A 134 -8.17 11.02 1.29
CA LEU A 134 -8.83 11.01 2.59
C LEU A 134 -9.95 12.05 2.75
N LYS A 135 -10.01 13.05 1.87
CA LYS A 135 -10.98 14.15 1.93
C LYS A 135 -12.15 13.99 0.96
N ILE A 136 -12.02 13.12 -0.04
CA ILE A 136 -13.04 12.91 -1.07
C ILE A 136 -14.24 12.18 -0.44
N LYS A 137 -15.43 12.77 -0.57
CA LYS A 137 -16.68 12.08 -0.24
C LYS A 137 -17.05 11.17 -1.40
N ALA A 138 -17.72 10.05 -1.12
CA ALA A 138 -18.05 8.98 -2.06
C ALA A 138 -18.80 9.40 -3.35
N ASP A 139 -19.35 10.63 -3.42
CA ASP A 139 -20.01 11.16 -4.61
C ASP A 139 -19.05 11.84 -5.63
N GLU A 140 -17.80 12.15 -5.25
CA GLU A 140 -16.81 12.82 -6.12
C GLU A 140 -15.71 11.87 -6.65
N THR A 141 -15.75 10.58 -6.27
CA THR A 141 -14.75 9.55 -6.62
C THR A 141 -14.66 9.23 -8.11
N MET A 142 -15.63 9.64 -8.93
CA MET A 142 -15.65 9.33 -10.37
C MET A 142 -14.61 10.11 -11.20
N LEU A 143 -13.99 11.17 -10.66
CA LEU A 143 -13.19 12.12 -11.46
C LEU A 143 -11.71 12.23 -11.12
N GLN A 144 -11.23 11.61 -10.04
CA GLN A 144 -9.78 11.61 -9.76
C GLN A 144 -9.14 10.28 -10.13
N ALA A 145 -8.59 10.25 -11.35
CA ALA A 145 -7.58 9.29 -11.74
C ALA A 145 -6.35 9.49 -10.84
N PHE A 146 -6.30 8.73 -9.74
CA PHE A 146 -5.11 8.65 -8.90
C PHE A 146 -3.95 8.12 -9.74
N ARG A 147 -2.78 8.79 -9.70
CA ARG A 147 -1.67 8.59 -10.64
C ARG A 147 -1.05 7.19 -10.49
N PRO A 148 -1.33 6.22 -11.38
CA PRO A 148 -0.85 4.85 -11.25
C PRO A 148 0.68 4.78 -11.28
N ASP A 149 1.28 5.61 -12.14
CA ASP A 149 2.74 5.70 -12.32
C ASP A 149 3.46 6.13 -11.05
N TYR A 150 2.83 6.96 -10.22
CA TYR A 150 3.42 7.42 -8.96
C TYR A 150 3.50 6.27 -7.93
N HIS A 151 2.42 5.50 -7.77
CA HIS A 151 2.42 4.33 -6.87
C HIS A 151 3.43 3.28 -7.30
N GLY A 152 3.56 3.04 -8.61
CA GLY A 152 4.60 2.18 -9.16
C GLY A 152 6.01 2.63 -8.77
N ASN A 153 6.32 3.91 -8.99
CA ASN A 153 7.63 4.46 -8.63
C ASN A 153 7.92 4.40 -7.11
N VAL A 154 6.95 4.78 -6.28
CA VAL A 154 7.08 4.70 -4.81
C VAL A 154 7.32 3.26 -4.36
N ARG A 155 6.60 2.30 -4.95
CA ARG A 155 6.78 0.87 -4.66
C ARG A 155 8.19 0.39 -5.01
N GLU A 156 8.72 0.75 -6.17
CA GLU A 156 10.07 0.34 -6.57
C GLU A 156 11.14 0.95 -5.66
N VAL A 157 10.99 2.22 -5.27
CA VAL A 157 11.87 2.87 -4.27
C VAL A 157 11.79 2.15 -2.92
N MET A 158 10.59 1.81 -2.45
CA MET A 158 10.40 1.05 -1.20
C MET A 158 11.05 -0.35 -1.28
N LYS A 159 10.90 -1.06 -2.40
CA LYS A 159 11.55 -2.38 -2.61
C LYS A 159 13.07 -2.26 -2.60
N ALA A 160 13.63 -1.23 -3.25
CA ALA A 160 15.06 -0.97 -3.24
C ALA A 160 15.55 -0.72 -1.80
N PHE A 161 14.84 0.10 -1.03
CA PHE A 161 15.17 0.35 0.38
C PHE A 161 15.08 -0.92 1.25
N VAL A 162 14.07 -1.77 1.03
CA VAL A 162 13.96 -3.07 1.70
C VAL A 162 15.16 -3.95 1.37
N LYS A 163 15.61 -3.98 0.11
CA LYS A 163 16.79 -4.74 -0.29
C LYS A 163 18.02 -4.25 0.45
N GLU A 164 18.22 -2.94 0.52
CA GLU A 164 19.36 -2.33 1.19
C GLU A 164 19.33 -2.58 2.70
N SER A 165 18.17 -2.39 3.36
CA SER A 165 17.96 -2.75 4.76
C SER A 165 18.34 -4.21 5.07
N ASN A 166 17.99 -5.14 4.17
CA ASN A 166 18.37 -6.55 4.32
C ASN A 166 19.87 -6.78 4.09
N THR A 167 20.53 -6.00 3.23
CA THR A 167 21.99 -6.03 3.05
C THR A 167 22.69 -5.53 4.31
N THR A 168 22.29 -4.37 4.85
CA THR A 168 22.81 -3.80 6.10
C THR A 168 22.62 -4.76 7.27
N ALA A 169 21.42 -5.33 7.44
CA ALA A 169 21.16 -6.29 8.51
C ALA A 169 22.05 -7.54 8.42
N ARG A 170 22.30 -8.04 7.20
CA ARG A 170 23.21 -9.18 6.98
C ARG A 170 24.66 -8.81 7.27
N PHE A 171 25.10 -7.60 6.91
CA PHE A 171 26.43 -7.12 7.25
C PHE A 171 26.63 -7.05 8.77
N LEU A 172 25.70 -6.39 9.48
CA LEU A 172 25.76 -6.29 10.95
C LEU A 172 25.70 -7.66 11.62
N GLN A 173 24.89 -8.59 11.09
CA GLN A 173 24.85 -9.96 11.58
C GLN A 173 26.21 -10.65 11.43
N LYS A 174 26.91 -10.48 10.31
CA LYS A 174 28.28 -10.99 10.14
C LYS A 174 29.25 -10.36 11.13
N CYS A 175 29.08 -9.08 11.48
CA CYS A 175 29.90 -8.43 12.51
C CYS A 175 29.70 -9.07 13.89
N VAL A 176 28.47 -9.48 14.23
CA VAL A 176 28.17 -10.23 15.46
C VAL A 176 28.73 -11.66 15.39
N ASP A 177 28.51 -12.35 14.27
CA ASP A 177 28.84 -13.78 14.15
C ASP A 177 30.35 -14.06 14.03
N ASN A 178 31.13 -13.12 13.49
CA ASN A 178 32.55 -13.34 13.21
C ASN A 178 33.49 -13.15 14.42
N ASP A 179 32.97 -12.86 15.61
CA ASP A 179 33.70 -12.91 16.91
C ASP A 179 35.11 -12.27 16.87
N ASN A 180 35.30 -11.24 16.04
CA ASN A 180 36.58 -10.55 15.90
C ASN A 180 36.70 -9.51 17.02
N ASN A 181 36.96 -9.97 18.25
CA ASN A 181 37.44 -9.15 19.37
C ASN A 181 36.57 -7.94 19.80
N ILE A 182 35.28 -7.89 19.48
CA ILE A 182 34.38 -6.91 20.09
C ILE A 182 33.93 -7.48 21.44
N ASN A 183 34.83 -7.46 22.42
CA ASN A 183 34.72 -8.10 23.74
C ASN A 183 33.66 -7.49 24.68
N ASP A 184 32.57 -6.93 24.17
CA ASP A 184 31.51 -6.41 25.01
C ASP A 184 30.15 -7.02 24.61
N ILE A 185 29.67 -7.95 25.45
CA ILE A 185 28.32 -8.54 25.41
C ILE A 185 27.24 -7.42 25.32
N CYS A 186 27.53 -6.22 25.83
CA CYS A 186 26.65 -5.06 25.72
C CYS A 186 26.59 -4.49 24.28
N ALA A 187 27.70 -4.51 23.54
CA ALA A 187 27.76 -4.11 22.14
C ALA A 187 27.01 -5.10 21.24
N ASP A 188 27.15 -6.40 21.48
CA ASP A 188 26.43 -7.44 20.74
C ASP A 188 24.91 -7.34 20.93
N ARG A 189 24.45 -7.09 22.17
CA ARG A 189 23.02 -6.89 22.44
C ARG A 189 22.47 -5.67 21.72
N LYS A 190 23.20 -4.54 21.72
CA LYS A 190 22.79 -3.33 20.99
C LYS A 190 22.78 -3.54 19.48
N MET A 191 23.76 -4.26 18.96
CA MET A 191 23.86 -4.58 17.54
C MET A 191 22.75 -5.53 17.10
N GLN A 192 22.43 -6.55 17.89
CA GLN A 192 21.30 -7.44 17.62
C GLN A 192 19.95 -6.72 17.71
N ASP A 193 19.78 -5.84 18.69
CA ASP A 193 18.59 -5.00 18.80
C ASP A 193 18.44 -4.05 17.59
N LEU A 194 19.54 -3.49 17.08
CA LEU A 194 19.55 -2.72 15.83
C LEU A 194 19.16 -3.60 14.63
N ILE A 195 19.74 -4.79 14.47
CA ILE A 195 19.43 -5.73 13.39
C ILE A 195 17.93 -6.08 13.39
N ASN A 196 17.37 -6.37 14.56
CA ASN A 196 15.94 -6.65 14.70
C ASN A 196 15.09 -5.44 14.34
N CYS A 197 15.50 -4.24 14.76
CA CYS A 197 14.82 -3.00 14.37
C CYS A 197 14.86 -2.76 12.85
N ILE A 198 15.97 -3.06 12.17
CA ILE A 198 16.07 -2.98 10.69
C ILE A 198 15.13 -4.00 10.02
N LYS A 199 15.07 -5.23 10.53
CA LYS A 199 14.18 -6.28 10.03
C LYS A 199 12.71 -5.89 10.20
N GLU A 200 12.33 -5.35 11.35
CA GLU A 200 10.98 -4.83 11.61
C GLU A 200 10.61 -3.71 10.63
N MET A 201 11.53 -2.78 10.35
CA MET A 201 11.29 -1.71 9.38
C MET A 201 11.04 -2.31 7.98
N SER A 202 11.85 -3.29 7.59
CA SER A 202 11.71 -3.99 6.32
C SER A 202 10.36 -4.70 6.20
N LEU A 203 9.82 -5.26 7.30
CA LEU A 203 8.50 -5.88 7.32
C LEU A 203 7.38 -4.86 7.14
N ILE A 204 7.45 -3.71 7.83
CA ILE A 204 6.49 -2.61 7.66
C ILE A 204 6.47 -2.15 6.20
N GLN A 205 7.64 -1.94 5.61
CA GLN A 205 7.79 -1.50 4.22
C GLN A 205 7.25 -2.52 3.22
N ARG A 206 7.47 -3.81 3.45
CA ARG A 206 6.87 -4.88 2.63
C ARG A 206 5.34 -4.84 2.71
N GLY A 207 4.77 -4.63 3.90
CA GLY A 207 3.33 -4.46 4.08
C GLY A 207 2.78 -3.29 3.27
N MET A 208 3.45 -2.14 3.30
CA MET A 208 3.09 -0.97 2.50
C MET A 208 3.21 -1.23 0.99
N VAL A 209 4.27 -1.91 0.55
CA VAL A 209 4.45 -2.33 -0.86
C VAL A 209 3.28 -3.22 -1.32
N THR A 210 2.87 -4.18 -0.48
CA THR A 210 1.72 -5.04 -0.77
C THR A 210 0.42 -4.26 -0.86
N LEU A 211 0.19 -3.28 0.02
CA LEU A 211 -0.98 -2.41 -0.05
C LEU A 211 -1.01 -1.57 -1.33
N LEU A 212 0.11 -0.98 -1.73
CA LEU A 212 0.22 -0.23 -2.98
C LEU A 212 -0.04 -1.13 -4.20
N GLN A 213 0.48 -2.36 -4.18
CA GLN A 213 0.22 -3.35 -5.23
C GLN A 213 -1.26 -3.69 -5.34
N HIS A 214 -1.91 -4.00 -4.22
CA HIS A 214 -3.34 -4.31 -4.20
C HIS A 214 -4.18 -3.12 -4.66
N TRP A 215 -3.80 -1.91 -4.28
CA TRP A 215 -4.48 -0.71 -4.74
C TRP A 215 -4.40 -0.56 -6.27
N GLU A 216 -3.21 -0.72 -6.85
CA GLU A 216 -3.02 -0.67 -8.31
C GLU A 216 -3.82 -1.76 -9.03
N ASP A 217 -3.80 -3.00 -8.53
CA ASP A 217 -4.54 -4.11 -9.12
C ASP A 217 -6.05 -3.86 -9.11
N GLN A 218 -6.59 -3.29 -8.04
CA GLN A 218 -8.01 -2.91 -7.93
C GLN A 218 -8.37 -1.75 -8.86
N GLN A 219 -7.49 -0.74 -8.99
CA GLN A 219 -7.70 0.34 -9.95
C GLN A 219 -7.73 -0.17 -11.40
N ARG A 220 -6.85 -1.10 -11.76
CA ARG A 220 -6.85 -1.73 -13.09
C ARG A 220 -8.14 -2.53 -13.34
N LEU A 221 -8.60 -3.31 -12.36
CA LEU A 221 -9.85 -4.07 -12.47
C LEU A 221 -11.06 -3.15 -12.64
N ASN A 222 -11.15 -2.08 -11.85
CA ASN A 222 -12.22 -1.09 -11.97
C ASN A 222 -12.17 -0.36 -13.32
N GLY A 223 -10.98 0.00 -13.80
CA GLY A 223 -10.79 0.57 -15.12
C GLY A 223 -11.38 -0.33 -16.21
N LEU A 224 -11.03 -1.62 -16.21
CA LEU A 224 -11.58 -2.60 -17.16
C LEU A 224 -13.11 -2.69 -17.04
N GLN A 225 -13.67 -2.76 -15.84
CA GLN A 225 -15.13 -2.82 -15.64
C GLN A 225 -15.86 -1.57 -16.15
N MET A 226 -15.23 -0.39 -16.09
CA MET A 226 -15.80 0.84 -16.64
C MET A 226 -15.73 0.90 -18.17
N TYR A 227 -14.75 0.25 -18.80
CA TYR A 227 -14.63 0.18 -20.27
C TYR A 227 -15.56 -0.87 -20.91
N TYR A 228 -15.95 -1.91 -20.17
CA TYR A 228 -16.81 -2.99 -20.67
C TYR A 228 -18.31 -2.82 -20.35
N ASN A 229 -18.70 -1.77 -19.61
CA ASN A 229 -20.08 -1.37 -19.33
C ASN A 229 -20.49 -0.15 -20.16
#